data_AF-A0A930KEQ0-F1
#
_entry.id   AF-A0A930KEQ0-F1
#
_cell.length_a   1.000
_cell.length_b   1.000
_cell.length_c   1.000
_cell.angle_alpha   90.00
_cell.angle_beta   90.00
_cell.angle_gamma   90.00
#
_symmetry.space_group_name_H-M   'P 1'
#
loop_
_entity.id
_entity.type
_entity.pdbx_description
1 polymer ?
#
loop_
_entity_poly.entity_id
_entity_poly.type
_entity_poly.pdbx_seq_one_letter_code
_entity_poly.pdbx_strand_id
1 'polypeptide(L)'
;NVEGTITKTLSAFNYDKNTYYDMTANLNIKDYDGDHYYMWDAQQKYWEGYEWTHNNPLWQPTLSGNSSTFYPQSKAADPTRWFNDTNPSSGPINAQTSFFKTLPNANEMTWYAMKGDPRWDTDKIWTMMGHLYKGGMWLKKKAYISGFSTEHGYDGTTDFRVSPANVSNTSLNPGLPSASDANKYFFLPATGFYLAGKLDYVGLVSNYWSSSAVSGGGATIWGHYLALANNITALYMVPRFYGFRAQAQFE
;
A
#
# COMPACT_ATOMS: atom_id res chain seq x y z
N ASN A 1 -21.25 -1.59 -9.05
CA ASN A 1 -21.42 -0.29 -8.38
C ASN A 1 -20.90 -0.39 -6.97
N VAL A 2 -20.15 0.63 -6.53
CA VAL A 2 -19.66 0.76 -5.15
C VAL A 2 -20.57 1.76 -4.44
N GLU A 3 -20.96 1.45 -3.21
CA GLU A 3 -21.74 2.32 -2.33
C GLU A 3 -21.10 2.37 -0.94
N GLY A 4 -21.33 3.47 -0.22
CA GLY A 4 -20.89 3.65 1.16
C GLY A 4 -21.52 4.88 1.81
N THR A 5 -21.22 5.07 3.09
CA THR A 5 -21.87 6.08 3.94
C THR A 5 -20.86 7.11 4.43
N ILE A 6 -21.22 8.39 4.33
CA ILE A 6 -20.49 9.49 4.98
C ILE A 6 -21.36 10.03 6.12
N THR A 7 -20.88 9.89 7.35
CA THR A 7 -21.57 10.40 8.54
C THR A 7 -20.95 11.73 8.96
N LYS A 8 -21.78 12.77 9.09
CA LYS A 8 -21.38 14.07 9.63
C LYS A 8 -22.21 14.40 10.86
N THR A 9 -21.53 14.62 11.99
CA THR A 9 -22.16 15.13 13.20
C THR A 9 -22.16 16.66 13.14
N LEU A 10 -23.34 17.27 13.17
CA LEU A 10 -23.51 18.72 13.24
C LEU A 10 -23.73 19.13 14.70
N SER A 11 -23.32 20.35 15.04
CA SER A 11 -23.65 20.94 16.34
C SER A 11 -25.15 21.12 16.50
N ALA A 12 -25.64 21.07 17.73
CA ALA A 12 -27.04 21.38 18.03
C ALA A 12 -27.39 22.77 17.47
N PHE A 13 -28.54 22.86 16.81
CA PHE A 13 -29.03 24.07 16.17
C PHE A 13 -30.53 24.20 16.41
N ASN A 14 -31.00 25.39 16.77
CA ASN A 14 -32.41 25.67 16.96
C ASN A 14 -33.02 26.11 15.63
N TYR A 15 -33.95 25.31 15.12
CA TYR A 15 -34.64 25.58 13.87
C TYR A 15 -35.93 26.36 14.13
N ASP A 16 -36.09 27.49 13.46
CA ASP A 16 -37.29 28.31 13.50
C ASP A 16 -38.39 27.72 12.63
N LYS A 17 -39.63 27.84 13.09
CA LYS A 17 -40.80 27.37 12.34
C LYS A 17 -40.93 28.15 11.03
N ASN A 18 -41.20 27.41 9.95
CA ASN A 18 -41.40 27.94 8.58
C ASN A 18 -40.13 28.56 7.94
N THR A 19 -38.94 28.12 8.34
CA THR A 19 -37.66 28.57 7.77
C THR A 19 -36.95 27.42 7.05
N TYR A 20 -36.26 27.73 5.94
CA TYR A 20 -35.39 26.79 5.21
C TYR A 20 -33.94 27.00 5.62
N TYR A 21 -33.20 25.89 5.76
CA TYR A 21 -31.79 25.90 6.15
C TYR A 21 -30.98 25.07 5.15
N ASP A 22 -30.07 25.73 4.44
CA ASP A 22 -29.17 25.05 3.53
C ASP A 22 -28.11 24.28 4.32
N MET A 23 -28.01 22.98 4.05
CA MET A 23 -26.95 22.13 4.59
C MET A 23 -26.02 21.70 3.48
N THR A 24 -24.86 22.33 3.41
CA THR A 24 -23.81 21.90 2.47
C THR A 24 -23.30 20.51 2.87
N ALA A 25 -23.64 19.51 2.05
CA ALA A 25 -23.08 18.17 2.15
C ALA A 25 -21.60 18.23 1.77
N ASN A 26 -20.72 18.10 2.76
CA ASN A 26 -19.29 18.03 2.52
C ASN A 26 -18.88 16.56 2.32
N LEU A 27 -18.91 16.10 1.07
CA LEU A 27 -18.51 14.75 0.67
C LEU A 27 -17.00 14.67 0.39
N ASN A 28 -16.17 15.19 1.30
CA ASN A 28 -14.71 15.13 1.18
C ASN A 28 -14.21 13.69 1.36
N ILE A 29 -14.31 12.90 0.30
CA ILE A 29 -13.75 11.55 0.21
C ILE A 29 -12.25 11.70 -0.05
N LYS A 30 -11.43 10.97 0.72
CA LYS A 30 -9.98 11.01 0.53
C LYS A 30 -9.62 10.35 -0.80
N ASP A 31 -8.92 11.12 -1.64
CA ASP A 31 -8.30 10.61 -2.86
C ASP A 31 -6.94 10.00 -2.56
N TYR A 32 -6.70 8.80 -3.10
CA TYR A 32 -5.39 8.18 -3.16
C TYR A 32 -4.97 8.18 -4.61
N ASP A 33 -3.90 8.90 -4.91
CA ASP A 33 -3.44 9.08 -6.27
C ASP A 33 -2.95 7.76 -6.89
N GLY A 34 -2.96 7.69 -8.23
CA GLY A 34 -2.47 6.56 -9.01
C GLY A 34 -0.95 6.54 -9.23
N ASP A 35 -0.18 7.43 -8.60
CA ASP A 35 1.19 7.76 -8.99
C ASP A 35 2.23 7.21 -8.00
N HIS A 36 1.89 6.22 -7.18
CA HIS A 36 2.83 5.62 -6.22
C HIS A 36 3.23 4.19 -6.55
N TYR A 37 2.96 3.68 -7.76
CA TYR A 37 3.35 2.33 -8.15
C TYR A 37 4.77 2.33 -8.71
N TYR A 38 5.56 1.34 -8.31
CA TYR A 38 6.95 1.16 -8.74
C TYR A 38 7.23 -0.31 -8.97
N MET A 39 8.12 -0.63 -9.91
CA MET A 39 8.90 -1.86 -9.80
C MET A 39 9.91 -1.67 -8.63
N TRP A 40 10.31 -2.75 -7.95
CA TRP A 40 11.09 -2.60 -6.71
C TRP A 40 12.39 -1.80 -6.94
N ASP A 41 12.53 -0.72 -6.17
CA ASP A 41 13.68 0.20 -6.17
C ASP A 41 14.03 0.79 -7.55
N ALA A 42 13.02 0.96 -8.41
CA ALA A 42 13.14 1.71 -9.66
C ALA A 42 13.37 3.22 -9.39
N GLN A 43 14.07 3.90 -10.30
CA GLN A 43 14.35 5.35 -10.18
C GLN A 43 13.10 6.20 -10.40
N GLN A 44 12.18 5.72 -11.25
CA GLN A 44 10.96 6.40 -11.64
C GLN A 44 9.74 5.51 -11.42
N LYS A 45 8.57 6.15 -11.36
CA LYS A 45 7.27 5.48 -11.19
C LYS A 45 7.00 4.51 -12.34
N TYR A 46 6.23 3.47 -12.06
CA TYR A 46 5.85 2.42 -13.01
C TYR A 46 5.22 3.00 -14.28
N TRP A 47 4.45 4.09 -14.15
CA TRP A 47 3.76 4.79 -15.24
C TRP A 47 4.37 6.16 -15.56
N GLU A 48 5.61 6.45 -15.17
CA GLU A 48 6.26 7.74 -15.47
C GLU A 48 6.20 8.05 -16.98
N GLY A 49 5.64 9.21 -17.34
CA GLY A 49 5.41 9.65 -18.72
C GLY A 49 4.16 9.06 -19.41
N TYR A 50 3.43 8.18 -18.73
CA TYR A 50 2.22 7.50 -19.20
C TYR A 50 1.12 7.52 -18.13
N GLU A 51 1.11 8.55 -17.28
CA GLU A 51 0.23 8.64 -16.12
C GLU A 51 -1.22 8.85 -16.55
N TRP A 52 -2.14 8.32 -15.74
CA TRP A 52 -3.58 8.47 -15.92
C TRP A 52 -4.03 9.94 -16.01
N THR A 53 -3.28 10.86 -15.40
CA THR A 53 -3.52 12.31 -15.40
C THR A 53 -3.45 12.95 -16.78
N HIS A 54 -2.80 12.29 -17.75
CA HIS A 54 -2.78 12.72 -19.15
C HIS A 54 -4.11 12.44 -19.89
N ASN A 55 -5.05 11.75 -19.25
CA ASN A 55 -6.37 11.42 -19.81
C ASN A 55 -6.28 10.63 -21.14
N ASN A 56 -5.21 9.84 -21.32
CA ASN A 56 -5.08 8.93 -22.46
C ASN A 56 -5.49 7.50 -22.05
N PRO A 57 -6.59 6.95 -22.60
CA PRO A 57 -7.11 5.64 -22.19
C PRO A 57 -6.21 4.46 -22.58
N LEU A 58 -5.20 4.66 -23.44
CA LEU A 58 -4.23 3.62 -23.82
C LEU A 58 -3.05 3.51 -22.83
N TRP A 59 -2.87 4.50 -21.96
CA TRP A 59 -1.73 4.59 -21.06
C TRP A 59 -2.03 3.87 -19.75
N GLN A 60 -1.92 4.51 -18.59
CA GLN A 60 -2.16 3.85 -17.30
C GLN A 60 -3.62 3.39 -17.15
N PRO A 61 -3.88 2.08 -16.94
CA PRO A 61 -5.22 1.57 -16.67
C PRO A 61 -5.76 2.08 -15.33
N THR A 62 -6.99 2.60 -15.30
CA THR A 62 -7.60 3.12 -14.07
C THR A 62 -8.64 2.18 -13.43
N LEU A 63 -8.98 1.09 -14.12
CA LEU A 63 -9.99 0.11 -13.70
C LEU A 63 -9.38 -1.29 -13.58
N SER A 64 -9.75 -2.02 -12.53
CA SER A 64 -9.30 -3.40 -12.32
C SER A 64 -9.72 -4.29 -13.50
N GLY A 65 -8.81 -5.13 -13.96
CA GLY A 65 -8.98 -5.99 -15.13
C GLY A 65 -8.41 -5.40 -16.42
N ASN A 66 -8.26 -4.08 -16.51
CA ASN A 66 -7.70 -3.43 -17.70
C ASN A 66 -6.17 -3.50 -17.71
N SER A 67 -5.60 -3.50 -18.91
CA SER A 67 -4.15 -3.54 -19.13
C SER A 67 -3.70 -2.52 -20.17
N SER A 68 -2.40 -2.25 -20.17
CA SER A 68 -1.73 -1.41 -21.16
C SER A 68 -0.36 -1.99 -21.47
N THR A 69 0.19 -1.67 -22.65
CA THR A 69 1.54 -2.05 -23.09
C THR A 69 2.59 -1.00 -22.74
N PHE A 70 2.21 0.15 -22.17
CA PHE A 70 3.14 1.24 -21.82
C PHE A 70 3.84 1.07 -20.46
N TYR A 71 3.60 -0.05 -19.78
CA TYR A 71 4.37 -0.44 -18.60
C TYR A 71 5.84 -0.74 -18.97
N PRO A 72 6.76 -0.76 -18.00
CA PRO A 72 8.16 -1.08 -18.27
C PRO A 72 8.28 -2.53 -18.75
N GLN A 73 8.84 -2.76 -19.95
CA GLN A 73 8.89 -4.10 -20.57
C GLN A 73 10.28 -4.75 -20.48
N SER A 74 11.35 -3.95 -20.42
CA SER A 74 12.70 -4.45 -20.19
C SER A 74 13.64 -3.38 -19.62
N LYS A 75 14.75 -3.81 -19.02
CA LYS A 75 15.83 -2.90 -18.58
C LYS A 75 16.41 -2.07 -19.72
N ALA A 76 16.45 -2.62 -20.94
CA ALA A 76 17.00 -1.94 -22.10
C ALA A 76 16.06 -0.85 -22.63
N ALA A 77 14.74 -1.11 -22.65
CA ALA A 77 13.74 -0.16 -23.13
C ALA A 77 13.38 0.89 -22.07
N ASP A 78 13.35 0.52 -20.79
CA ASP A 78 12.81 1.33 -19.70
C ASP A 78 13.75 1.42 -18.47
N PRO A 79 15.03 1.79 -18.64
CA PRO A 79 16.05 1.63 -17.59
C PRO A 79 15.73 2.37 -16.28
N THR A 80 14.99 3.48 -16.34
CA THR A 80 14.64 4.28 -15.15
C THR A 80 13.40 3.76 -14.41
N ARG A 81 12.48 3.09 -15.10
CA ARG A 81 11.25 2.51 -14.50
C ARG A 81 11.41 1.01 -14.17
N TRP A 82 12.49 0.40 -14.64
CA TRP A 82 12.81 -1.01 -14.37
C TRP A 82 13.28 -1.22 -12.93
N PHE A 83 12.97 -2.38 -12.36
CA PHE A 83 13.41 -2.73 -11.01
C PHE A 83 14.94 -2.74 -10.89
N ASN A 84 15.41 -2.52 -9.66
CA ASN A 84 16.79 -2.77 -9.30
C ASN A 84 17.12 -4.27 -9.32
N ASP A 85 17.98 -4.66 -10.25
CA ASP A 85 18.42 -6.04 -10.47
C ASP A 85 19.70 -6.43 -9.71
N THR A 86 20.15 -5.58 -8.78
CA THR A 86 21.27 -5.88 -7.89
C THR A 86 21.00 -7.16 -7.09
N ASN A 87 21.92 -8.12 -7.17
CA ASN A 87 21.81 -9.42 -6.53
C ASN A 87 23.17 -9.85 -5.95
N PRO A 88 23.62 -9.26 -4.82
CA PRO A 88 24.86 -9.64 -4.18
C PRO A 88 24.80 -11.09 -3.69
N SER A 89 25.97 -11.71 -3.58
CA SER A 89 26.13 -13.11 -3.15
C SER A 89 25.93 -13.32 -1.64
N SER A 90 25.91 -12.25 -0.83
CA SER A 90 25.66 -12.31 0.60
C SER A 90 25.09 -11.01 1.16
N GLY A 91 24.49 -11.10 2.35
CA GLY A 91 23.97 -9.96 3.10
C GLY A 91 22.60 -9.47 2.66
N PRO A 92 22.02 -8.50 3.41
CA PRO A 92 20.72 -7.95 3.08
C PRO A 92 20.80 -7.13 1.79
N ILE A 93 19.80 -7.26 0.93
CA ILE A 93 19.68 -6.42 -0.26
C ILE A 93 18.86 -5.18 0.11
N ASN A 94 19.57 -4.09 0.38
CA ASN A 94 18.94 -2.81 0.71
C ASN A 94 18.65 -1.99 -0.54
N ALA A 95 17.56 -1.23 -0.50
CA ALA A 95 17.23 -0.22 -1.50
C ALA A 95 18.39 0.76 -1.74
N GLN A 96 18.56 1.17 -3.00
CA GLN A 96 19.62 2.07 -3.45
C GLN A 96 19.10 3.47 -3.73
N THR A 97 17.85 3.60 -4.22
CA THR A 97 17.25 4.91 -4.50
C THR A 97 16.90 5.65 -3.20
N SER A 98 17.01 6.98 -3.22
CA SER A 98 16.73 7.80 -2.03
C SER A 98 15.30 7.62 -1.52
N PHE A 99 14.34 7.43 -2.42
CA PHE A 99 12.94 7.21 -2.05
C PHE A 99 12.73 5.84 -1.40
N PHE A 100 13.20 4.74 -2.02
CA PHE A 100 12.98 3.42 -1.43
C PHE A 100 13.71 3.24 -0.10
N LYS A 101 14.84 3.92 0.14
CA LYS A 101 15.52 3.93 1.44
C LYS A 101 14.66 4.50 2.58
N THR A 102 13.61 5.26 2.27
CA THR A 102 12.67 5.77 3.27
C THR A 102 11.58 4.76 3.64
N LEU A 103 11.39 3.71 2.84
CA LEU A 103 10.36 2.70 3.08
C LEU A 103 10.72 1.82 4.29
N PRO A 104 9.70 1.31 5.01
CA PRO A 104 9.91 0.28 6.02
C PRO A 104 10.64 -0.93 5.44
N ASN A 105 11.60 -1.47 6.20
CA ASN A 105 12.31 -2.67 5.82
C ASN A 105 11.49 -3.94 6.12
N ALA A 106 12.01 -5.12 5.74
CA ALA A 106 11.31 -6.38 5.98
C ALA A 106 10.98 -6.63 7.47
N ASN A 107 11.87 -6.28 8.40
CA ASN A 107 11.64 -6.43 9.84
C ASN A 107 10.48 -5.57 10.32
N GLU A 108 10.50 -4.28 9.96
CA GLU A 108 9.43 -3.33 10.32
C GLU A 108 8.06 -3.79 9.79
N MET A 109 8.00 -4.34 8.59
CA MET A 109 6.76 -4.89 8.02
C MET A 109 6.20 -6.06 8.83
N THR A 110 7.05 -6.92 9.40
CA THR A 110 6.57 -7.98 10.29
C THR A 110 5.93 -7.42 11.56
N TRP A 111 6.45 -6.31 12.10
CA TRP A 111 5.84 -5.65 13.27
C TRP A 111 4.45 -5.14 12.95
N TYR A 112 4.25 -4.50 11.80
CA TYR A 112 2.93 -4.06 11.37
C TYR A 112 1.97 -5.26 11.18
N ALA A 113 2.40 -6.33 10.50
CA ALA A 113 1.56 -7.50 10.25
C ALA A 113 1.18 -8.24 11.55
N MET A 114 2.13 -8.47 12.45
CA MET A 114 1.94 -9.36 13.61
C MET A 114 1.54 -8.62 14.88
N LYS A 115 1.96 -7.36 15.04
CA LYS A 115 1.81 -6.58 16.29
C LYS A 115 1.14 -5.21 16.07
N GLY A 116 0.86 -4.85 14.82
CA GLY A 116 0.23 -3.58 14.44
C GLY A 116 -1.27 -3.50 14.73
N ASP A 117 -1.86 -4.47 15.42
CA ASP A 117 -3.33 -4.59 15.59
C ASP A 117 -4.10 -4.37 14.28
N PRO A 118 -3.88 -5.24 13.27
CA PRO A 118 -4.47 -5.05 11.95
C PRO A 118 -5.99 -5.11 12.01
N ARG A 119 -6.63 -4.06 11.47
CA ARG A 119 -8.09 -3.96 11.42
C ARG A 119 -8.61 -3.70 10.01
N TRP A 120 -9.33 -4.66 9.44
CA TRP A 120 -9.89 -4.49 8.10
C TRP A 120 -11.20 -3.70 8.17
N ASP A 121 -11.24 -2.59 7.45
CA ASP A 121 -12.40 -1.71 7.35
C ASP A 121 -13.03 -1.85 5.96
N THR A 122 -14.11 -2.63 5.89
CA THR A 122 -14.87 -2.90 4.65
C THR A 122 -15.63 -1.67 4.14
N ASP A 123 -15.90 -0.70 5.01
CA ASP A 123 -16.88 0.37 4.73
C ASP A 123 -16.21 1.72 4.45
N LYS A 124 -14.94 1.90 4.83
CA LYS A 124 -14.22 3.13 4.53
C LYS A 124 -14.09 3.34 3.03
N ILE A 125 -14.77 4.38 2.56
CA ILE A 125 -14.73 4.83 1.18
C ILE A 125 -13.52 5.72 0.89
N TRP A 126 -13.04 5.65 -0.34
CA TRP A 126 -11.96 6.46 -0.88
C TRP A 126 -12.04 6.50 -2.41
N THR A 127 -11.39 7.47 -3.05
CA THR A 127 -11.28 7.55 -4.50
C THR A 127 -9.87 7.24 -4.97
N MET A 128 -9.75 6.75 -6.20
CA MET A 128 -8.48 6.61 -6.91
C MET A 128 -8.72 6.70 -8.40
N MET A 129 -7.93 7.53 -9.09
CA MET A 129 -7.97 7.69 -10.55
C MET A 129 -9.39 7.93 -11.12
N GLY A 130 -10.20 8.72 -10.40
CA GLY A 130 -11.57 9.07 -10.80
C GLY A 130 -12.66 8.05 -10.44
N HIS A 131 -12.33 6.97 -9.73
CA HIS A 131 -13.27 5.91 -9.34
C HIS A 131 -13.46 5.83 -7.83
N LEU A 132 -14.68 5.49 -7.40
CA LEU A 132 -15.03 5.28 -6.00
C LEU A 132 -14.78 3.83 -5.58
N TYR A 133 -14.10 3.64 -4.46
CA TYR A 133 -13.78 2.35 -3.86
C TYR A 133 -14.08 2.35 -2.36
N LYS A 134 -14.02 1.16 -1.77
CA LYS A 134 -14.03 0.95 -0.33
C LYS A 134 -13.14 -0.23 0.05
N GLY A 135 -12.82 -0.34 1.33
CA GLY A 135 -11.96 -1.41 1.83
C GLY A 135 -10.52 -0.96 2.07
N GLY A 136 -9.92 -1.47 3.14
CA GLY A 136 -8.51 -1.29 3.44
C GLY A 136 -8.18 -1.67 4.88
N MET A 137 -6.93 -1.46 5.27
CA MET A 137 -6.40 -1.89 6.56
C MET A 137 -6.02 -0.70 7.42
N TRP A 138 -6.48 -0.69 8.66
CA TRP A 138 -5.92 0.13 9.73
C TRP A 138 -4.79 -0.62 10.43
N LEU A 139 -3.69 0.09 10.70
CA LEU A 139 -2.55 -0.43 11.44
C LEU A 139 -2.09 0.59 12.47
N LYS A 140 -1.63 0.12 13.63
CA LYS A 140 -0.96 0.97 14.63
C LYS A 140 0.31 1.56 14.06
N LYS A 141 0.54 2.84 14.32
CA LYS A 141 1.82 3.51 14.06
C LYS A 141 2.90 2.88 14.91
N LYS A 142 4.15 2.86 14.42
CA LYS A 142 5.27 2.18 15.11
C LYS A 142 5.47 2.66 16.55
N ALA A 143 5.21 3.94 16.83
CA ALA A 143 5.30 4.52 18.17
C ALA A 143 4.36 3.86 19.21
N TYR A 144 3.33 3.15 18.77
CA TYR A 144 2.36 2.44 19.61
C TYR A 144 2.48 0.91 19.52
N ILE A 145 3.54 0.40 18.89
CA ILE A 145 3.86 -1.03 18.83
C ILE A 145 5.00 -1.28 19.83
N SER A 146 4.69 -1.94 20.94
CA SER A 146 5.70 -2.27 21.96
C SER A 146 6.76 -3.22 21.41
N GLY A 147 8.04 -2.89 21.62
CA GLY A 147 9.17 -3.68 21.15
C GLY A 147 9.57 -3.46 19.69
N PHE A 148 8.91 -2.54 18.97
CA PHE A 148 9.19 -2.26 17.55
C PHE A 148 10.69 -2.08 17.30
N SER A 149 11.20 -2.75 16.27
CA SER A 149 12.61 -2.78 15.92
C SER A 149 12.81 -2.72 14.41
N THR A 150 13.86 -2.02 13.99
CA THR A 150 14.33 -1.98 12.59
C THR A 150 15.30 -3.13 12.30
N GLU A 151 15.92 -3.71 13.33
CA GLU A 151 16.98 -4.73 13.21
C GLU A 151 16.47 -6.16 13.31
N HIS A 152 15.35 -6.36 14.02
CA HIS A 152 14.74 -7.67 14.21
C HIS A 152 13.24 -7.57 13.98
N GLY A 153 12.64 -8.61 13.42
CA GLY A 153 11.21 -8.70 13.21
C GLY A 153 10.41 -8.87 14.51
N TYR A 154 9.12 -9.14 14.35
CA TYR A 154 8.12 -9.19 15.41
C TYR A 154 8.39 -10.19 16.55
N ASP A 155 9.28 -11.16 16.33
CA ASP A 155 9.71 -12.16 17.32
C ASP A 155 10.84 -11.64 18.22
N GLY A 156 11.43 -10.49 17.89
CA GLY A 156 12.52 -9.86 18.63
C GLY A 156 13.90 -10.49 18.40
N THR A 157 14.02 -11.49 17.52
CA THR A 157 15.25 -12.27 17.35
C THR A 157 15.66 -12.50 15.89
N THR A 158 14.72 -12.55 14.95
CA THR A 158 15.01 -12.86 13.54
C THR A 158 15.23 -11.58 12.75
N ASP A 159 16.33 -11.49 11.99
CA ASP A 159 16.49 -10.46 10.96
C ASP A 159 16.02 -11.02 9.60
N PHE A 160 14.80 -10.68 9.21
CA PHE A 160 14.15 -11.11 7.96
C PHE A 160 14.80 -10.53 6.71
N ARG A 161 15.72 -9.56 6.84
CA ARG A 161 16.49 -9.03 5.71
C ARG A 161 17.58 -10.00 5.24
N VAL A 162 18.03 -10.90 6.14
CA VAL A 162 19.08 -11.90 5.87
C VAL A 162 18.58 -13.34 5.98
N SER A 163 17.54 -13.57 6.78
CA SER A 163 16.86 -14.86 6.94
C SER A 163 15.41 -14.73 6.43
N PRO A 164 15.21 -14.61 5.11
CA PRO A 164 13.91 -14.33 4.52
C PRO A 164 12.92 -15.47 4.77
N ALA A 165 11.72 -15.12 5.24
CA ALA A 165 10.64 -16.06 5.44
C ALA A 165 9.28 -15.37 5.24
N ASN A 166 8.30 -16.15 4.80
CA ASN A 166 6.91 -15.68 4.76
C ASN A 166 6.34 -15.66 6.17
N VAL A 167 5.74 -14.54 6.55
CA VAL A 167 5.08 -14.35 7.86
C VAL A 167 3.67 -13.88 7.60
N SER A 168 2.68 -14.53 8.21
CA SER A 168 1.27 -14.17 8.03
C SER A 168 0.50 -14.17 9.35
N ASN A 169 -0.36 -13.17 9.50
CA ASN A 169 -1.35 -13.06 10.55
C ASN A 169 -2.76 -13.08 9.92
N THR A 170 -3.55 -14.08 10.30
CA THR A 170 -4.96 -14.23 9.90
C THR A 170 -5.94 -13.84 11.01
N SER A 171 -5.42 -13.41 12.18
CA SER A 171 -6.21 -12.91 13.31
C SER A 171 -6.35 -11.39 13.20
N LEU A 172 -7.33 -10.95 12.40
CA LEU A 172 -7.65 -9.55 12.18
C LEU A 172 -8.82 -9.10 13.07
N ASN A 173 -8.81 -7.83 13.46
CA ASN A 173 -9.98 -7.20 14.07
C ASN A 173 -10.87 -6.58 12.98
N PRO A 174 -12.20 -6.72 13.05
CA PRO A 174 -13.08 -6.07 12.08
C PRO A 174 -13.25 -4.58 12.39
N GLY A 175 -13.37 -3.77 11.33
CA GLY A 175 -13.76 -2.36 11.39
C GLY A 175 -12.62 -1.39 11.69
N LEU A 176 -12.99 -0.13 11.92
CA LEU A 176 -12.06 0.94 12.26
C LEU A 176 -11.62 0.90 13.74
N PRO A 177 -10.51 1.59 14.08
CA PRO A 177 -10.14 1.84 15.48
C PRO A 177 -11.22 2.59 16.26
N SER A 178 -11.20 2.44 17.58
CA SER A 178 -12.03 3.25 18.48
C SER A 178 -11.71 4.74 18.32
N ALA A 179 -12.68 5.62 18.58
CA ALA A 179 -12.47 7.06 18.49
C ALA A 179 -11.35 7.56 19.43
N SER A 180 -11.18 6.94 20.61
CA SER A 180 -10.12 7.27 21.57
C SER A 180 -8.72 6.87 21.12
N ASP A 181 -8.62 5.88 20.23
CA ASP A 181 -7.34 5.38 19.74
C ASP A 181 -7.05 5.79 18.30
N ALA A 182 -7.94 6.51 17.62
CA ALA A 182 -7.83 6.82 16.19
C ALA A 182 -6.48 7.46 15.79
N ASN A 183 -5.92 8.31 16.66
CA ASN A 183 -4.62 8.96 16.42
C ASN A 183 -3.42 7.99 16.44
N LYS A 184 -3.60 6.79 17.01
CA LYS A 184 -2.59 5.72 17.10
C LYS A 184 -2.49 4.89 15.84
N TYR A 185 -3.43 5.03 14.91
CA TYR A 185 -3.49 4.25 13.68
C TYR A 185 -3.33 5.12 12.44
N PHE A 186 -2.97 4.47 11.34
CA PHE A 186 -3.03 5.01 9.99
C PHE A 186 -3.76 4.01 9.10
N PHE A 187 -4.30 4.49 7.97
CA PHE A 187 -5.09 3.67 7.04
C PHE A 187 -4.35 3.47 5.73
N LEU A 188 -4.40 2.23 5.24
CA LEU A 188 -3.88 1.80 3.95
C LEU A 188 -5.04 1.31 3.06
N PRO A 189 -5.38 2.04 1.98
CA PRO A 189 -6.47 1.66 1.08
C PRO A 189 -6.14 0.39 0.29
N ALA A 190 -7.14 -0.42 -0.05
CA ALA A 190 -6.99 -1.58 -0.90
C ALA A 190 -6.81 -1.18 -2.39
N THR A 191 -5.65 -0.62 -2.74
CA THR A 191 -5.40 -0.04 -4.08
C THR A 191 -5.01 -1.07 -5.15
N GLY A 192 -4.96 -2.36 -4.82
CA GLY A 192 -4.52 -3.39 -5.74
C GLY A 192 -3.05 -3.24 -6.13
N PHE A 193 -2.72 -3.77 -7.31
CA PHE A 193 -1.37 -3.72 -7.87
C PHE A 193 -1.37 -3.80 -9.39
N TYR A 194 -0.21 -3.50 -10.00
CA TYR A 194 0.04 -3.80 -11.40
C TYR A 194 0.92 -5.04 -11.59
N LEU A 195 0.57 -5.85 -12.59
CA LEU A 195 1.40 -6.94 -13.09
C LEU A 195 1.37 -6.94 -14.62
N ALA A 196 2.53 -6.83 -15.26
CA ALA A 196 2.65 -6.76 -16.71
C ALA A 196 1.67 -5.75 -17.34
N GLY A 197 1.59 -4.55 -16.75
CA GLY A 197 0.71 -3.47 -17.20
C GLY A 197 -0.78 -3.66 -16.90
N LYS A 198 -1.21 -4.75 -16.26
CA LYS A 198 -2.60 -4.98 -15.84
C LYS A 198 -2.84 -4.50 -14.41
N LEU A 199 -3.85 -3.66 -14.19
CA LEU A 199 -4.32 -3.28 -12.85
C LEU A 199 -5.25 -4.37 -12.32
N ASP A 200 -4.97 -4.92 -11.15
CA ASP A 200 -5.81 -5.96 -10.54
C ASP A 200 -6.06 -5.73 -9.05
N TYR A 201 -7.18 -6.28 -8.57
CA TYR A 201 -7.57 -6.39 -7.16
C TYR A 201 -7.76 -5.06 -6.41
N VAL A 202 -8.11 -3.99 -7.12
CA VAL A 202 -8.54 -2.73 -6.48
C VAL A 202 -9.81 -2.97 -5.67
N GLY A 203 -9.83 -2.49 -4.43
CA GLY A 203 -10.87 -2.75 -3.43
C GLY A 203 -10.69 -4.06 -2.65
N LEU A 204 -9.74 -4.92 -3.03
CA LEU A 204 -9.58 -6.26 -2.44
C LEU A 204 -8.26 -6.45 -1.69
N VAL A 205 -7.16 -5.94 -2.23
CA VAL A 205 -5.83 -6.10 -1.62
C VAL A 205 -5.06 -4.80 -1.59
N SER A 206 -4.10 -4.69 -0.69
CA SER A 206 -3.13 -3.60 -0.62
C SER A 206 -1.72 -4.17 -0.50
N ASN A 207 -0.85 -3.83 -1.44
CA ASN A 207 0.53 -4.34 -1.50
C ASN A 207 1.52 -3.17 -1.51
N TYR A 208 2.39 -3.15 -0.50
CA TYR A 208 3.41 -2.11 -0.35
C TYR A 208 4.81 -2.69 -0.38
N TRP A 209 5.67 -2.12 -1.21
CA TRP A 209 7.09 -2.48 -1.24
C TRP A 209 7.78 -2.15 0.08
N SER A 210 8.69 -3.04 0.50
CA SER A 210 9.67 -2.74 1.53
C SER A 210 10.95 -2.17 0.91
N SER A 211 11.80 -1.56 1.75
CA SER A 211 13.17 -1.19 1.39
C SER A 211 14.15 -2.37 1.31
N SER A 212 13.68 -3.61 1.50
CA SER A 212 14.49 -4.83 1.53
C SER A 212 14.10 -5.82 0.44
N ALA A 213 15.10 -6.38 -0.21
CA ALA A 213 14.95 -7.48 -1.14
C ALA A 213 15.64 -8.75 -0.61
N VAL A 214 15.40 -9.87 -1.30
CA VAL A 214 15.82 -11.20 -0.87
C VAL A 214 17.08 -11.62 -1.61
N SER A 215 18.13 -11.99 -0.88
CA SER A 215 19.29 -12.71 -1.42
C SER A 215 18.98 -14.20 -1.52
N GLY A 216 19.08 -14.81 -2.70
CA GLY A 216 18.71 -16.23 -2.83
C GLY A 216 18.73 -16.83 -4.23
N GLY A 217 19.94 -17.02 -4.78
CA GLY A 217 20.37 -18.23 -5.51
C GLY A 217 19.64 -18.74 -6.76
N GLY A 218 18.64 -18.05 -7.30
CA GLY A 218 17.91 -18.47 -8.51
C GLY A 218 17.93 -17.41 -9.63
N ALA A 219 17.37 -17.76 -10.80
CA ALA A 219 17.23 -16.83 -11.92
C ALA A 219 16.26 -15.66 -11.61
N THR A 220 15.33 -15.84 -10.68
CA THR A 220 14.35 -14.84 -10.28
C THR A 220 14.80 -14.11 -9.02
N ILE A 221 14.76 -12.78 -9.06
CA ILE A 221 15.06 -11.92 -7.91
C ILE A 221 13.77 -11.43 -7.25
N TRP A 222 13.75 -11.46 -5.92
CA TRP A 222 12.55 -11.21 -5.12
C TRP A 222 12.70 -9.97 -4.26
N GLY A 223 11.59 -9.27 -4.01
CA GLY A 223 11.47 -8.16 -3.07
C GLY A 223 10.48 -8.52 -1.97
N HIS A 224 10.71 -8.02 -0.75
CA HIS A 224 9.73 -8.14 0.33
C HIS A 224 8.65 -7.08 0.19
N TYR A 225 7.42 -7.43 0.54
CA TYR A 225 6.28 -6.52 0.55
C TYR A 225 5.30 -6.85 1.69
N LEU A 226 4.57 -5.83 2.12
CA LEU A 226 3.45 -5.96 3.05
C LEU A 226 2.19 -6.25 2.25
N ALA A 227 1.64 -7.46 2.43
CA ALA A 227 0.41 -7.92 1.80
C ALA A 227 -0.76 -7.75 2.77
N LEU A 228 -1.80 -7.04 2.37
CA LEU A 228 -2.98 -6.76 3.20
C LEU A 228 -4.24 -7.13 2.41
N ALA A 229 -5.12 -7.91 3.03
CA ALA A 229 -6.47 -8.19 2.55
C ALA A 229 -7.42 -8.37 3.73
N ASN A 230 -8.70 -8.62 3.45
CA ASN A 230 -9.74 -8.72 4.48
C ASN A 230 -9.57 -9.86 5.49
N ASN A 231 -8.70 -10.82 5.21
CA ASN A 231 -8.46 -12.00 6.04
C ASN A 231 -6.97 -12.22 6.38
N ILE A 232 -6.07 -11.34 5.91
CA ILE A 232 -4.64 -11.51 6.13
C ILE A 232 -3.87 -10.18 6.19
N THR A 233 -2.87 -10.14 7.07
CA THR A 233 -1.71 -9.25 6.95
C THR A 233 -0.45 -10.08 6.94
N ALA A 234 0.46 -9.84 6.00
CA ALA A 234 1.63 -10.68 5.82
C ALA A 234 2.85 -9.91 5.33
N LEU A 235 4.03 -10.36 5.74
CA LEU A 235 5.27 -10.14 5.00
C LEU A 235 5.43 -11.29 4.01
N TYR A 236 5.39 -10.98 2.73
CA TYR A 236 5.62 -11.94 1.65
C TYR A 236 6.73 -11.49 0.70
N MET A 237 7.11 -12.39 -0.19
CA MET A 237 8.10 -12.17 -1.23
C MET A 237 7.46 -12.33 -2.60
N VAL A 238 7.81 -11.46 -3.55
CA VAL A 238 7.32 -11.50 -4.94
C VAL A 238 8.43 -11.06 -5.90
N PRO A 239 8.39 -11.40 -7.21
CA PRO A 239 9.38 -10.90 -8.14
C PRO A 239 9.37 -9.37 -8.22
N ARG A 240 10.55 -8.77 -8.38
CA ARG A 240 10.73 -7.31 -8.30
C ARG A 240 10.05 -6.51 -9.42
N PHE A 241 9.59 -7.16 -10.49
CA PHE A 241 8.90 -6.52 -11.63
C PHE A 241 7.42 -6.19 -11.40
N TYR A 242 6.85 -6.56 -10.24
CA TYR A 242 5.48 -6.15 -9.91
C TYR A 242 5.42 -4.63 -9.69
N GLY A 243 4.31 -4.02 -10.08
CA GLY A 243 4.02 -2.62 -9.77
C GLY A 243 3.24 -2.52 -8.46
N PHE A 244 3.94 -2.49 -7.32
CA PHE A 244 3.34 -2.28 -6.00
C PHE A 244 3.50 -0.83 -5.56
N ARG A 245 2.66 -0.40 -4.60
CA ARG A 245 2.80 0.95 -4.04
C ARG A 245 4.08 1.04 -3.24
N ALA A 246 4.77 2.16 -3.34
CA ALA A 246 5.87 2.53 -2.45
C ALA A 246 5.45 3.76 -1.65
N GLN A 247 5.53 3.68 -0.33
CA GLN A 247 5.07 4.72 0.59
C GLN A 247 6.10 4.96 1.70
N ALA A 248 6.75 6.12 1.65
CA ALA A 248 7.85 6.51 2.54
C ALA A 248 7.49 6.53 4.03
N GLN A 249 6.23 6.84 4.36
CA GLN A 249 5.77 6.89 5.74
C GLN A 249 4.44 6.17 5.88
N PHE A 250 4.47 5.12 6.68
CA PHE A 250 3.29 4.52 7.31
C PHE A 250 2.90 5.33 8.55
N GLU A 251 2.73 6.66 8.46
CA GLU A 251 2.27 7.50 9.59
C GLU A 251 1.42 8.69 9.14
#